data_AF-A0A953WA78-F1
#
_entry.id   AF-A0A953WA78-F1
#
_cell.length_a   1.000
_cell.length_b   1.000
_cell.length_c   1.000
_cell.angle_alpha   90.00
_cell.angle_beta   90.00
_cell.angle_gamma   90.00
#
_symmetry.space_group_name_H-M   'P 1'
#
loop_
_entity.id
_entity.type
_entity.pdbx_description
1 polymer ?
#
loop_
_entity_poly.entity_id
_entity_poly.type
_entity_poly.pdbx_seq_one_letter_code
_entity_poly.pdbx_strand_id
1 'polypeptide(L)'
;MANMEMDYSEHKSGAAGLAWLYMPIVLILFLGGALSVGAYFFADTELTIAQSIAAGYGGLAALIIGLIGAAIGIVAGLIGALIGVVAAGGAVAMTLFLVASPVIAIILFVLLMRRPKGECPDPGAH
;
A
#
# COMPACT_ATOMS: atom_id res chain seq x y z
N MET A 1 17.29 -50.29 -37.24
CA MET A 1 16.04 -49.60 -36.85
C MET A 1 15.97 -49.70 -35.33
N ALA A 2 16.00 -48.68 -34.48
CA ALA A 2 15.95 -47.24 -34.62
C ALA A 2 16.79 -46.64 -33.46
N ASN A 3 17.80 -45.81 -33.78
CA ASN A 3 18.53 -44.99 -32.81
C ASN A 3 18.35 -43.51 -33.21
N MET A 4 17.10 -43.10 -33.43
CA MET A 4 16.75 -41.75 -33.89
C MET A 4 15.56 -41.25 -33.08
N GLU A 5 15.67 -41.18 -31.76
CA GLU A 5 14.53 -40.69 -30.96
C GLU A 5 14.95 -40.22 -29.56
N MET A 6 16.05 -39.47 -29.44
CA MET A 6 16.32 -38.74 -28.18
C MET A 6 17.39 -37.66 -28.33
N ASP A 7 17.28 -36.80 -29.33
CA ASP A 7 18.15 -35.62 -29.43
C ASP A 7 17.39 -34.38 -29.94
N TYR A 8 16.22 -34.11 -29.33
CA TYR A 8 15.39 -32.95 -29.67
C TYR A 8 14.88 -32.19 -28.43
N SER A 9 15.51 -32.39 -27.27
CA SER A 9 15.14 -31.69 -26.04
C SER A 9 16.29 -30.90 -25.40
N GLU A 10 17.44 -30.78 -26.07
CA GLU A 10 18.65 -30.19 -25.47
C GLU A 10 19.14 -28.91 -26.18
N HIS A 11 18.22 -28.11 -26.72
CA HIS A 11 18.60 -26.85 -27.39
C HIS A 11 17.77 -25.61 -27.05
N LYS A 12 17.00 -25.61 -25.95
CA LYS A 12 16.12 -24.46 -25.62
C LYS A 12 16.12 -23.99 -24.16
N SER A 13 17.09 -24.40 -23.35
CA SER A 13 17.24 -23.87 -21.98
C SER A 13 18.03 -22.54 -21.92
N GLY A 14 18.83 -22.22 -22.93
CA GLY A 14 19.62 -20.96 -22.98
C GLY A 14 18.88 -19.73 -23.57
N ALA A 15 17.84 -19.94 -24.38
CA ALA A 15 17.09 -18.85 -25.04
C ALA A 15 15.96 -18.26 -24.16
N ALA A 16 15.49 -19.00 -23.15
CA ALA A 16 14.40 -18.56 -22.28
C ALA A 16 14.80 -17.40 -21.36
N GLY A 17 16.06 -17.34 -20.92
CA GLY A 17 16.56 -16.26 -20.07
C GLY A 17 16.65 -14.91 -20.79
N LEU A 18 17.09 -14.92 -22.05
CA LEU A 18 17.14 -13.71 -22.88
C LEU A 18 15.74 -13.26 -23.33
N ALA A 19 14.84 -14.21 -23.63
CA ALA A 19 13.46 -13.88 -23.98
C ALA A 19 12.75 -13.09 -22.87
N TRP A 20 13.00 -13.40 -21.60
CA TRP A 20 12.44 -12.67 -20.47
C TRP A 20 12.94 -11.22 -20.36
N LEU A 21 14.20 -10.98 -20.73
CA LEU A 21 14.79 -9.64 -20.76
C LEU A 21 14.24 -8.80 -21.93
N TYR A 22 14.06 -9.42 -23.09
CA TYR A 22 13.57 -8.72 -24.29
C TYR A 22 12.05 -8.56 -24.32
N MET A 23 11.29 -9.44 -23.66
CA MET A 23 9.83 -9.39 -23.60
C MET A 23 9.29 -8.02 -23.17
N PRO A 24 9.73 -7.38 -22.07
CA PRO A 24 9.24 -6.05 -21.69
C PRO A 24 9.62 -4.98 -22.73
N ILE A 25 10.80 -5.07 -23.33
CA ILE A 25 11.27 -4.12 -24.36
C ILE A 25 10.36 -4.21 -25.60
N VAL A 26 10.08 -5.43 -26.06
CA VAL A 26 9.20 -5.69 -27.20
C VAL A 26 7.77 -5.24 -26.90
N LEU A 27 7.26 -5.49 -25.69
CA LEU A 27 5.94 -5.03 -25.28
C LEU A 27 5.84 -3.50 -25.26
N ILE A 28 6.85 -2.80 -24.75
CA ILE A 28 6.90 -1.34 -24.72
C ILE A 28 6.96 -0.76 -26.14
N LEU A 29 7.80 -1.34 -27.01
CA LEU A 29 7.90 -0.94 -28.41
C LEU A 29 6.58 -1.16 -29.16
N PHE A 30 5.94 -2.32 -28.95
CA PHE A 30 4.69 -2.66 -29.63
C PHE A 30 3.54 -1.78 -29.13
N LEU A 31 3.40 -1.61 -27.82
CA LEU A 31 2.35 -0.81 -27.22
C LEU A 31 2.53 0.68 -27.52
N GLY A 32 3.77 1.19 -27.45
CA GLY A 32 4.11 2.56 -27.82
C GLY A 32 3.87 2.83 -29.30
N GLY A 33 4.21 1.88 -30.17
CA GLY A 33 3.88 1.91 -31.59
C GLY A 33 2.36 1.94 -31.83
N ALA A 34 1.60 1.06 -31.17
CA ALA A 34 0.14 1.03 -31.29
C ALA A 34 -0.51 2.35 -30.83
N LEU A 35 -0.04 2.92 -29.71
CA LEU A 35 -0.47 4.24 -29.21
C LEU A 35 -0.10 5.36 -30.19
N SER A 36 1.05 5.26 -30.88
CA SER A 36 1.49 6.24 -31.87
C SER A 36 0.60 6.22 -33.12
N VAL A 37 0.21 5.02 -33.58
CA VAL A 37 -0.75 4.84 -34.67
C VAL A 37 -2.12 5.38 -34.24
N GLY A 38 -2.56 5.06 -33.02
CA GLY A 38 -3.77 5.62 -32.44
C GLY A 38 -3.76 7.15 -32.44
N ALA A 39 -2.66 7.76 -31.98
CA ALA A 39 -2.50 9.21 -31.96
C ALA A 39 -2.48 9.83 -33.37
N TYR A 40 -1.96 9.11 -34.38
CA TYR A 40 -1.94 9.61 -35.75
C TYR A 40 -3.34 9.63 -36.39
N PHE A 41 -4.18 8.63 -36.12
CA PHE A 41 -5.51 8.50 -36.75
C PHE A 41 -6.67 9.10 -35.96
N PHE A 42 -6.56 9.16 -34.63
CA PHE A 42 -7.68 9.52 -33.75
C PHE A 42 -7.46 10.81 -32.95
N ALA A 43 -6.33 11.48 -33.12
CA ALA A 43 -6.16 12.79 -32.49
C ALA A 43 -6.97 13.86 -33.23
N ASP A 44 -7.64 14.72 -32.47
CA ASP A 44 -8.39 15.88 -32.99
C ASP A 44 -7.47 16.95 -33.61
N THR A 45 -6.16 16.87 -33.37
CA THR A 45 -5.14 17.74 -33.94
C THR A 45 -4.33 17.02 -35.02
N GLU A 46 -4.06 17.70 -36.13
CA GLU A 46 -3.18 17.19 -37.19
C GLU A 46 -1.74 17.06 -36.65
N LEU A 47 -1.35 15.83 -36.30
CA LEU A 47 0.02 15.53 -35.88
C LEU A 47 0.84 15.07 -37.08
N THR A 48 2.04 15.64 -37.20
CA THR A 48 3.05 15.07 -38.09
C THR A 48 3.47 13.68 -37.61
N ILE A 49 4.00 12.85 -38.51
CA ILE A 49 4.46 11.48 -38.20
C ILE A 49 5.44 11.46 -37.02
N ALA A 50 6.33 12.44 -36.91
CA ALA A 50 7.26 12.54 -35.79
C ALA A 50 6.55 12.86 -34.46
N GLN A 51 5.52 13.70 -34.50
CA GLN A 51 4.76 14.06 -33.29
C GLN A 51 3.83 12.95 -32.83
N SER A 52 3.25 12.15 -33.73
CA SER A 52 2.41 11.00 -33.34
C SER A 52 3.24 9.92 -32.63
N ILE A 53 4.47 9.69 -33.07
CA ILE A 53 5.43 8.79 -32.38
C ILE A 53 5.76 9.32 -30.99
N ALA A 54 6.09 10.62 -30.89
CA ALA A 54 6.37 11.26 -29.62
C ALA A 54 5.16 11.21 -28.66
N ALA A 55 3.95 11.41 -29.17
CA ALA A 55 2.72 11.34 -28.39
C ALA A 55 2.41 9.91 -27.92
N GLY A 56 2.59 8.90 -28.77
CA GLY A 56 2.34 7.51 -28.41
C GLY A 56 3.31 6.98 -27.35
N TYR A 57 4.61 7.18 -27.54
CA TYR A 57 5.62 6.79 -26.55
C TYR A 57 5.61 7.69 -25.31
N GLY A 58 5.29 8.97 -25.47
CA GLY A 58 5.11 9.91 -24.36
C GLY A 58 3.93 9.52 -23.47
N GLY A 59 2.80 9.13 -24.08
CA GLY A 59 1.63 8.61 -23.37
C GLY A 59 1.94 7.29 -22.63
N LEU A 60 2.68 6.38 -23.27
CA LEU A 60 3.14 5.15 -22.63
C LEU A 60 4.06 5.44 -21.43
N ALA A 61 5.00 6.38 -21.56
CA ALA A 61 5.86 6.80 -20.46
C ALA A 61 5.05 7.39 -19.29
N ALA A 62 4.05 8.23 -19.59
CA ALA A 62 3.15 8.80 -18.59
C ALA A 62 2.35 7.71 -17.86
N LEU A 63 1.88 6.67 -18.56
CA LEU A 63 1.20 5.53 -17.94
C LEU A 63 2.11 4.76 -16.99
N ILE A 64 3.35 4.48 -17.40
CA ILE A 64 4.32 3.77 -16.55
C ILE A 64 4.63 4.59 -15.30
N ILE A 65 4.94 5.87 -15.46
CA ILE A 65 5.24 6.78 -14.34
C ILE A 65 4.01 6.90 -13.43
N GLY A 66 2.81 7.02 -13.99
CA GLY A 66 1.55 7.07 -13.25
C GLY A 66 1.31 5.80 -12.44
N LEU A 67 1.58 4.62 -12.99
CA LEU A 67 1.50 3.34 -12.29
C LEU A 67 2.46 3.26 -11.10
N ILE A 68 3.71 3.68 -11.29
CA ILE A 68 4.71 3.72 -10.22
C ILE A 68 4.28 4.72 -9.14
N GLY A 69 3.85 5.92 -9.54
CA GLY A 69 3.35 6.94 -8.63
C GLY A 69 2.13 6.46 -7.83
N ALA A 70 1.20 5.76 -8.46
CA ALA A 70 0.04 5.17 -7.79
C ALA A 70 0.45 4.11 -6.77
N ALA A 71 1.41 3.23 -7.12
CA ALA A 71 1.91 2.23 -6.19
C ALA A 71 2.56 2.88 -4.95
N ILE A 72 3.41 3.89 -5.15
CA ILE A 72 4.02 4.65 -4.05
C ILE A 72 2.94 5.37 -3.24
N GLY A 73 1.96 5.99 -3.91
CA GLY A 73 0.84 6.67 -3.28
C GLY A 73 -0.01 5.75 -2.41
N ILE A 74 -0.24 4.51 -2.84
CA ILE A 74 -0.92 3.48 -2.03
C ILE A 74 -0.11 3.17 -0.78
N VAL A 75 1.20 2.94 -0.91
CA VAL A 75 2.07 2.64 0.24
C VAL A 75 2.07 3.81 1.24
N ALA A 76 2.27 5.03 0.75
CA ALA A 76 2.24 6.23 1.59
C ALA A 76 0.86 6.44 2.23
N GLY A 77 -0.22 6.20 1.49
CA GLY A 77 -1.60 6.28 1.96
C GLY A 77 -1.90 5.27 3.05
N LEU A 78 -1.42 4.03 2.92
CA LEU A 78 -1.56 2.99 3.94
C LEU A 78 -0.81 3.34 5.23
N ILE A 79 0.41 3.88 5.12
CA ILE A 79 1.16 4.37 6.28
C ILE A 79 0.42 5.53 6.95
N GLY A 80 -0.06 6.49 6.17
CA GLY A 80 -0.87 7.60 6.66
C GLY A 80 -2.15 7.13 7.36
N ALA A 81 -2.83 6.14 6.80
CA ALA A 81 -4.02 5.54 7.40
C ALA A 81 -3.68 4.85 8.73
N LEU A 82 -2.57 4.12 8.82
CA LEU A 82 -2.11 3.50 10.06
C LEU A 82 -1.88 4.55 11.16
N ILE A 83 -1.18 5.63 10.83
CA ILE A 83 -0.96 6.76 11.74
C ILE A 83 -2.29 7.38 12.16
N GLY A 84 -3.21 7.57 11.19
CA GLY A 84 -4.55 8.11 11.44
C GLY A 84 -5.36 7.24 12.43
N VAL A 85 -5.29 5.91 12.30
CA VAL A 85 -5.96 4.98 13.22
C VAL A 85 -5.37 5.08 14.62
N VAL A 86 -4.04 5.15 14.76
CA VAL A 86 -3.37 5.32 16.05
C VAL A 86 -3.76 6.65 16.69
N ALA A 87 -3.77 7.73 15.92
CA ALA A 87 -4.18 9.05 16.38
C ALA A 87 -5.65 9.08 16.83
N ALA A 88 -6.55 8.46 16.05
CA ALA A 88 -7.95 8.33 16.41
C ALA A 88 -8.15 7.49 17.69
N GLY A 89 -7.41 6.38 17.84
CA GLY A 89 -7.41 5.57 19.05
C GLY A 89 -6.97 6.36 20.28
N GLY A 90 -5.91 7.16 20.14
CA GLY A 90 -5.44 8.07 21.20
C GLY A 90 -6.49 9.11 21.59
N ALA A 91 -7.17 9.70 20.61
CA ALA A 91 -8.24 10.65 20.86
C ALA A 91 -9.41 10.02 21.64
N VAL A 92 -9.83 8.80 21.27
CA VAL A 92 -10.88 8.08 21.98
C VAL A 92 -10.47 7.69 23.40
N ALA A 93 -9.22 7.24 23.59
CA ALA A 93 -8.72 6.91 24.92
C ALA A 93 -8.72 8.13 25.86
N MET A 94 -8.33 9.31 25.35
CA MET A 94 -8.33 10.56 26.11
C MET A 94 -9.74 10.99 26.51
N THR A 95 -10.71 10.91 25.58
CA THR A 95 -12.10 11.27 25.91
C THR A 95 -12.71 10.32 26.93
N LEU A 96 -12.46 9.01 26.81
CA LEU A 96 -12.91 8.03 27.81
C LEU A 96 -12.26 8.28 29.18
N PHE A 97 -10.97 8.59 29.23
CA PHE A 97 -10.28 8.88 30.49
C PHE A 97 -10.86 10.12 31.19
N LEU A 98 -11.12 11.20 30.44
CA LEU A 98 -11.70 12.43 30.98
C LEU A 98 -13.11 12.19 31.56
N VAL A 99 -13.91 11.33 30.93
CA VAL A 99 -15.26 11.00 31.41
C VAL A 99 -15.23 10.01 32.58
N ALA A 100 -14.35 9.01 32.54
CA ALA A 100 -14.28 7.96 33.57
C ALA A 100 -13.57 8.42 34.85
N SER A 101 -12.62 9.35 34.75
CA SER A 101 -11.82 9.83 35.89
C SER A 101 -12.67 10.41 37.04
N PRO A 102 -13.65 11.31 36.79
CA PRO A 102 -14.56 11.79 37.83
C PRO A 102 -15.38 10.68 38.48
N VAL A 103 -15.83 9.69 37.71
CA VAL A 103 -16.65 8.57 38.21
C VAL A 103 -15.83 7.72 39.20
N ILE A 104 -14.60 7.37 38.83
CA ILE A 104 -13.68 6.61 39.69
C ILE A 104 -13.34 7.43 40.95
N ALA A 105 -13.11 8.73 40.82
CA ALA A 105 -12.84 9.62 41.95
C ALA A 105 -14.00 9.66 42.94
N ILE A 106 -15.26 9.74 42.46
CA ILE A 106 -16.45 9.72 43.32
C ILE A 106 -16.58 8.37 44.04
N ILE A 107 -16.37 7.25 43.34
CA ILE A 107 -16.43 5.92 43.95
C ILE A 107 -15.37 5.77 45.04
N LEU A 108 -14.12 6.16 44.76
CA LEU A 108 -13.03 6.17 45.73
C LEU A 108 -13.35 7.07 46.93
N PHE A 109 -13.90 8.25 46.69
CA PHE A 109 -14.29 9.19 47.74
C PHE A 109 -15.38 8.61 48.65
N VAL A 110 -16.40 7.94 48.08
CA VAL A 110 -17.43 7.23 48.83
C VAL A 110 -16.83 6.06 49.62
N LEU A 111 -15.92 5.28 49.03
CA LEU A 111 -15.24 4.19 49.73
C LEU A 111 -14.36 4.70 50.89
N LEU A 112 -13.71 5.85 50.73
CA LEU A 112 -12.94 6.53 51.78
C LEU A 112 -13.83 7.02 52.94
N MET A 113 -15.00 7.59 52.62
CA MET A 113 -15.99 7.95 53.65
C MET A 113 -16.62 6.74 54.34
N ARG A 114 -16.70 5.61 53.63
CA ARG A 114 -17.12 4.31 54.18
C ARG A 114 -16.03 3.61 54.98
N ARG A 115 -14.96 4.32 55.43
CA ARG A 115 -13.98 3.78 56.38
C ARG A 115 -14.71 2.96 57.46
N PRO A 116 -14.29 1.72 57.74
CA PRO A 116 -14.85 0.96 58.84
C PRO A 116 -14.65 1.75 60.13
N LYS A 117 -15.75 1.96 60.86
CA LYS A 117 -15.70 2.35 62.27
C LYS A 117 -15.24 1.10 63.04
N GLY A 118 -13.93 0.98 63.27
CA GLY A 118 -13.31 -0.09 64.04
C GLY A 118 -11.93 -0.40 63.45
N GLU A 119 -10.83 -0.33 64.16
CA GLU A 119 -10.66 -0.64 65.59
C GLU A 119 -10.51 0.59 66.50
N CYS A 120 -11.31 0.64 67.58
CA CYS A 120 -10.84 1.26 68.81
C CYS A 120 -9.64 0.43 69.31
N PRO A 121 -8.54 1.04 69.74
CA PRO A 121 -7.45 0.30 70.38
C PRO A 121 -8.01 -0.40 71.61
N ASP A 122 -7.90 -1.72 71.64
CA ASP A 122 -8.31 -2.54 72.78
C ASP A 122 -7.41 -2.17 73.98
N PRO A 123 -7.95 -1.58 75.06
CA PRO A 123 -7.18 -1.21 76.23
C PRO A 123 -6.74 -2.42 77.08
N GLY A 124 -7.04 -3.65 76.64
CA GLY A 124 -6.61 -4.90 77.27
C GLY A 124 -5.27 -5.46 76.82
N ALA A 125 -4.49 -4.74 76.00
CA ALA A 125 -3.11 -5.12 75.68
C ALA A 125 -2.19 -4.81 76.89
N HIS A 126 -2.30 -5.66 77.91
CA HIS A 126 -1.29 -5.85 78.95
C HIS A 126 -0.39 -7.01 78.54
#